data_AF-A0AAE4R279-F1
#
_entry.id   AF-A0AAE4R279-F1
#
_cell.length_a   1.000
_cell.length_b   1.000
_cell.length_c   1.000
_cell.angle_alpha   90.00
_cell.angle_beta   90.00
_cell.angle_gamma   90.00
#
_symmetry.space_group_name_H-M   'P 1'
#
loop_
_entity.id
_entity.type
_entity.pdbx_description
1 polymer ?
#
loop_
_entity_poly.entity_id
_entity_poly.type
_entity_poly.pdbx_seq_one_letter_code
_entity_poly.pdbx_strand_id
1 'polypeptide(L)'
;MTDDEFITEADHILQRRIDAQHDADLDLIESGAAAARQLLADLERHRDEQPDKLAEMRSQADTERDWTRIHEPWSSTLGAIPSYRTDGETAELHGILSMPSIAAKEIWGCRLAFDVASSDRPANDIVQEYFGDIRDTDHLMLVFAAAIDTLADHVIKPMLDVVEQRGGDYEMRVRLADAARNAWATRIGEASA
;
A
#
# COMPACT_ATOMS: atom_id res chain seq x y z
N MET A 1 57.77 4.53 -47.82
CA MET A 1 57.37 4.83 -46.43
C MET A 1 58.49 4.41 -45.52
N THR A 2 59.04 5.34 -44.73
CA THR A 2 60.11 5.05 -43.75
C THR A 2 59.49 4.60 -42.42
N ASP A 3 60.27 3.90 -41.57
CA ASP A 3 59.78 3.43 -40.26
C ASP A 3 59.24 4.58 -39.38
N ASP A 4 59.82 5.79 -39.50
CA ASP A 4 59.34 7.00 -38.83
C ASP A 4 57.96 7.47 -39.31
N GLU A 5 57.63 7.29 -40.60
CA GLU A 5 56.31 7.61 -41.13
C GLU A 5 55.25 6.63 -40.61
N PHE A 6 55.60 5.35 -40.43
CA PHE A 6 54.72 4.35 -39.82
C PHE A 6 54.45 4.63 -38.34
N ILE A 7 55.48 5.01 -37.58
CA ILE A 7 55.34 5.35 -36.15
C ILE A 7 54.48 6.60 -35.98
N THR A 8 54.68 7.62 -36.82
CA THR A 8 53.91 8.86 -36.77
C THR A 8 52.43 8.63 -37.11
N GLU A 9 52.13 7.80 -38.12
CA GLU A 9 50.75 7.46 -38.47
C GLU A 9 50.07 6.61 -37.38
N ALA A 10 50.79 5.65 -36.79
CA ALA A 10 50.27 4.84 -35.69
C ALA A 10 49.95 5.68 -34.45
N ASP A 11 50.81 6.64 -34.10
CA ASP A 11 50.59 7.58 -32.99
C ASP A 11 49.38 8.48 -33.26
N HIS A 12 49.23 8.97 -34.49
CA HIS A 12 48.06 9.75 -34.89
C HIS A 12 46.75 8.93 -34.80
N ILE A 13 46.76 7.66 -35.19
CA ILE A 13 45.59 6.77 -35.08
C ILE A 13 45.24 6.53 -33.61
N LEU A 14 46.24 6.28 -32.76
CA LEU A 14 46.02 6.08 -31.32
C LEU A 14 45.49 7.35 -30.65
N GLN A 15 46.04 8.52 -30.98
CA GLN A 15 45.58 9.79 -30.44
C GLN A 15 44.12 10.06 -30.81
N ARG A 16 43.73 9.89 -32.09
CA ARG A 16 42.32 10.03 -32.51
C ARG A 16 41.39 9.09 -31.75
N ARG A 17 41.84 7.86 -31.45
CA ARG A 17 41.04 6.88 -30.73
C ARG A 17 40.87 7.24 -29.26
N ILE A 18 41.92 7.76 -28.63
CA ILE A 18 41.88 8.26 -27.25
C ILE A 18 40.94 9.46 -27.17
N ASP A 19 41.07 10.41 -28.09
CA ASP A 19 40.22 11.61 -28.12
C ASP A 19 38.74 11.22 -28.31
N ALA A 20 38.43 10.32 -29.25
CA ALA A 20 37.06 9.85 -29.48
C ALA A 20 36.46 9.08 -28.29
N GLN A 21 37.28 8.33 -27.55
CA GLN A 21 36.83 7.65 -26.33
C GLN A 21 36.63 8.64 -25.18
N HIS A 22 37.50 9.64 -25.05
CA HIS A 22 37.38 10.69 -24.05
C HIS A 22 36.11 11.51 -24.25
N ASP A 23 35.80 11.89 -25.49
CA ASP A 23 34.56 12.59 -25.83
C ASP A 23 33.32 11.75 -25.48
N ALA A 24 33.33 10.44 -25.79
CA ALA A 24 32.24 9.54 -25.45
C ALA A 24 32.04 9.38 -23.92
N ASP A 25 33.14 9.31 -23.16
CA ASP A 25 33.12 9.25 -21.71
C ASP A 25 32.59 10.56 -21.10
N LEU A 26 32.97 11.71 -21.66
CA LEU A 26 32.47 13.03 -21.24
C LEU A 26 30.97 13.18 -21.51
N ASP A 27 30.49 12.76 -22.68
CA ASP A 27 29.06 12.76 -23.02
C ASP A 27 28.25 11.87 -22.06
N LEU A 28 28.80 10.71 -21.69
CA LEU A 28 28.18 9.80 -20.72
C LEU A 28 28.13 10.42 -19.32
N ILE A 29 29.19 11.10 -18.90
CA ILE A 29 29.24 11.81 -17.61
C ILE A 29 28.23 12.96 -17.59
N GLU A 30 28.16 13.75 -18.66
CA GLU A 30 27.25 14.88 -18.74
C GLU A 30 25.78 14.43 -18.73
N SER A 31 25.44 13.43 -19.54
CA SER A 31 24.10 12.83 -19.55
C SER A 31 23.73 12.19 -18.22
N GLY A 32 24.66 11.47 -17.58
CA GLY A 32 24.47 10.90 -16.25
C GLY A 32 24.27 11.98 -15.17
N ALA A 33 25.04 13.06 -15.21
CA ALA A 33 24.92 14.19 -14.29
C ALA A 33 23.62 14.99 -14.50
N ALA A 34 23.15 15.12 -15.74
CA ALA A 34 21.85 15.72 -16.04
C ALA A 34 20.70 14.85 -15.50
N ALA A 35 20.75 13.53 -15.72
CA ALA A 35 19.76 12.59 -15.19
C ALA A 35 19.72 12.61 -13.64
N ALA A 36 20.89 12.61 -12.99
CA ALA A 36 20.98 12.68 -11.54
C ALA A 36 20.38 13.98 -10.98
N ARG A 37 20.65 15.14 -11.62
CA ARG A 37 20.05 16.42 -11.24
C ARG A 37 18.53 16.43 -11.39
N GLN A 38 18.03 15.84 -12.47
CA GLN A 38 16.59 15.71 -12.68
C GLN A 38 15.94 14.83 -11.60
N LEU A 39 16.53 13.68 -11.29
CA LEU A 39 16.05 12.80 -10.22
C LEU A 39 16.02 13.49 -8.86
N LEU A 40 17.05 14.28 -8.52
CA LEU A 40 17.08 15.05 -7.28
C LEU A 40 15.97 16.10 -7.24
N ALA A 41 15.78 16.85 -8.33
CA ALA A 41 14.72 17.86 -8.41
C ALA A 41 13.32 17.22 -8.27
N ASP A 42 13.11 16.04 -8.86
CA ASP A 42 11.86 15.30 -8.72
C ASP A 42 11.64 14.79 -7.28
N LEU A 43 12.68 14.28 -6.61
CA LEU A 43 12.61 13.86 -5.21
C LEU A 43 12.31 15.04 -4.27
N GLU A 44 12.93 16.20 -4.49
CA GLU A 44 12.67 17.41 -3.70
C GLU A 44 11.23 17.87 -3.89
N ARG A 45 10.75 17.92 -5.13
CA ARG A 45 9.35 18.25 -5.42
C ARG A 45 8.38 17.28 -4.75
N HIS A 46 8.63 15.97 -4.86
CA HIS A 46 7.78 14.96 -4.22
C HIS A 46 7.77 15.07 -2.70
N ARG A 47 8.93 15.32 -2.09
CA ARG A 47 9.05 15.58 -0.64
C ARG A 47 8.22 16.80 -0.23
N ASP A 48 8.30 17.88 -0.99
CA ASP A 48 7.66 19.15 -0.65
C ASP A 48 6.14 19.10 -0.88
N GLU A 49 5.67 18.37 -1.90
CA GLU A 49 4.23 18.17 -2.19
C GLU A 49 3.57 17.08 -1.32
N GLN A 50 4.35 16.15 -0.74
CA GLN A 50 3.83 14.99 -0.01
C GLN A 50 2.87 15.37 1.14
N PRO A 51 3.18 16.33 2.03
CA PRO A 51 2.35 16.61 3.18
C PRO A 51 0.92 17.01 2.80
N ASP A 52 0.78 17.87 1.80
CA ASP A 52 -0.52 18.36 1.32
C ASP A 52 -1.33 17.23 0.68
N LYS A 53 -0.70 16.45 -0.20
CA LYS A 53 -1.33 15.27 -0.81
C LYS A 53 -1.77 14.23 0.22
N LEU A 54 -0.93 13.98 1.22
CA LEU A 54 -1.23 13.03 2.29
C LEU A 54 -2.40 13.50 3.15
N ALA A 55 -2.42 14.79 3.52
CA ALA A 55 -3.51 15.38 4.28
C ALA A 55 -4.84 15.29 3.51
N GLU A 56 -4.82 15.61 2.22
CA GLU A 56 -6.00 15.49 1.34
C GLU A 56 -6.51 14.05 1.28
N MET A 57 -5.63 13.07 1.02
CA MET A 57 -6.05 11.66 0.91
C MET A 57 -6.60 11.12 2.24
N ARG A 58 -6.02 11.50 3.37
CA ARG A 58 -6.55 11.13 4.69
C ARG A 58 -7.94 11.71 4.93
N SER A 59 -8.16 12.98 4.58
CA SER A 59 -9.47 13.61 4.68
C SER A 59 -10.51 12.93 3.79
N GLN A 60 -10.12 12.46 2.60
CA GLN A 60 -11.01 11.68 1.74
C GLN A 60 -11.33 10.30 2.35
N ALA A 61 -10.33 9.61 2.90
CA ALA A 61 -10.53 8.33 3.58
C ALA A 61 -11.46 8.47 4.79
N ASP A 62 -11.30 9.50 5.61
CA ASP A 62 -12.20 9.80 6.73
C ASP A 62 -13.64 10.04 6.27
N THR A 63 -13.83 10.75 5.15
CA THR A 63 -15.15 11.01 4.57
C THR A 63 -15.83 9.71 4.13
N GLU A 64 -15.12 8.84 3.42
CA GLU A 64 -15.63 7.53 3.00
C GLU A 64 -15.92 6.61 4.19
N ARG A 65 -15.06 6.62 5.21
CA ARG A 65 -15.29 5.89 6.45
C ARG A 65 -16.59 6.29 7.11
N ASP A 66 -16.77 7.59 7.33
CA ASP A 66 -17.93 8.12 8.04
C ASP A 66 -19.23 7.85 7.25
N TRP A 67 -19.19 8.00 5.93
CA TRP A 67 -20.29 7.61 5.05
C TRP A 67 -20.64 6.13 5.19
N THR A 68 -19.64 5.26 5.08
CA THR A 68 -19.83 3.80 5.14
C THR A 68 -20.30 3.34 6.51
N ARG A 69 -19.82 3.93 7.61
CA ARG A 69 -20.33 3.63 8.97
C ARG A 69 -21.83 3.92 9.10
N ILE A 70 -22.33 4.96 8.43
CA ILE A 70 -23.74 5.33 8.45
C ILE A 70 -24.58 4.38 7.57
N HIS A 71 -24.09 4.09 6.36
CA HIS A 71 -24.88 3.39 5.33
C HIS A 71 -24.71 1.87 5.32
N GLU A 72 -23.58 1.36 5.81
CA GLU A 72 -23.21 -0.05 5.84
C GLU A 72 -22.52 -0.40 7.19
N PRO A 73 -23.22 -0.20 8.33
CA PRO A 73 -22.66 -0.52 9.64
C PRO A 73 -22.38 -2.01 9.78
N TRP A 74 -21.46 -2.40 10.68
CA TRP A 74 -21.12 -3.82 10.91
C TRP A 74 -22.36 -4.70 11.13
N SER A 75 -23.36 -4.20 11.87
CA SER A 75 -24.59 -4.94 12.13
C SER A 75 -25.38 -5.31 10.87
N SER A 76 -25.27 -4.54 9.78
CA SER A 76 -25.97 -4.85 8.53
C SER A 76 -25.29 -5.95 7.71
N THR A 77 -24.08 -6.38 8.10
CA THR A 77 -23.30 -7.40 7.38
C THR A 77 -23.38 -8.77 8.04
N LEU A 78 -24.19 -8.89 9.10
CA LEU A 78 -24.35 -10.09 9.90
C LEU A 78 -25.51 -10.95 9.38
N GLY A 79 -25.22 -12.24 9.17
CA GLY A 79 -26.21 -13.29 8.92
C GLY A 79 -26.61 -14.00 10.21
N ALA A 80 -27.78 -14.65 10.18
CA ALA A 80 -28.27 -15.50 11.26
C ALA A 80 -28.10 -16.97 10.87
N ILE A 81 -27.34 -17.73 11.65
CA ILE A 81 -27.14 -19.17 11.49
C ILE A 81 -27.89 -19.87 12.62
N PRO A 82 -28.92 -20.69 12.33
CA PRO A 82 -29.58 -21.48 13.34
C PRO A 82 -28.61 -22.51 13.94
N SER A 83 -28.50 -22.54 15.27
CA SER A 83 -27.73 -23.56 15.98
C SER A 83 -28.68 -24.66 16.47
N TYR A 84 -28.38 -25.90 16.11
CA TYR A 84 -29.13 -27.07 16.57
C TYR A 84 -28.33 -27.81 17.62
N ARG A 85 -28.99 -28.27 18.67
CA ARG A 85 -28.42 -29.21 19.63
C ARG A 85 -29.06 -30.57 19.41
N THR A 86 -28.22 -31.59 19.33
CA THR A 86 -28.69 -32.97 19.25
C THR A 86 -28.83 -33.49 20.67
N ASP A 87 -30.06 -33.75 21.09
CA ASP A 87 -30.36 -34.52 22.32
C ASP A 87 -31.03 -35.83 21.89
N GLY A 88 -30.23 -36.89 21.75
CA GLY A 88 -30.69 -38.17 21.20
C GLY A 88 -30.81 -38.18 19.66
N GLU A 89 -31.94 -38.62 19.12
CA GLU A 89 -32.18 -38.77 17.66
C GLU A 89 -32.80 -37.52 16.99
N THR A 90 -33.19 -36.52 17.78
CA THR A 90 -33.84 -35.29 17.30
C THR A 90 -32.90 -34.09 17.43
N ALA A 91 -32.71 -33.39 16.30
CA ALA A 91 -32.05 -32.08 16.30
C ALA A 91 -33.07 -31.01 16.69
N GLU A 92 -32.92 -30.43 17.87
CA GLU A 92 -33.77 -29.32 18.34
C GLU A 92 -33.07 -27.98 18.09
N LEU A 93 -33.85 -26.97 17.68
CA LEU A 93 -33.33 -25.62 17.52
C LEU A 93 -32.95 -25.06 18.89
N HIS A 94 -31.66 -24.84 19.10
CA HIS A 94 -31.10 -24.42 20.38
C HIS A 94 -30.89 -22.90 20.47
N GLY A 95 -30.71 -22.24 19.33
CA GLY A 95 -30.41 -20.81 19.28
C GLY A 95 -30.12 -20.30 17.88
N ILE A 96 -29.72 -19.04 17.80
CA ILE A 96 -29.27 -18.38 16.57
C ILE A 96 -27.91 -17.76 16.86
N LEU A 97 -26.91 -18.15 16.07
CA LEU A 97 -25.60 -17.53 16.04
C LEU A 97 -25.61 -16.41 15.00
N SER A 98 -25.12 -15.22 15.37
CA SER A 98 -24.88 -14.16 14.40
C SER A 98 -23.45 -14.30 13.88
N MET A 99 -23.27 -14.30 12.55
CA MET A 99 -21.95 -14.39 11.92
C MET A 99 -21.85 -13.45 10.74
N PRO A 100 -20.72 -12.74 10.55
CA PRO A 100 -20.48 -12.01 9.32
C PRO A 100 -20.26 -12.97 8.14
N SER A 101 -20.50 -12.50 6.92
CA SER A 101 -20.00 -13.18 5.73
C SER A 101 -18.47 -13.13 5.66
N ILE A 102 -17.86 -14.02 4.88
CA ILE A 102 -16.40 -14.01 4.64
C ILE A 102 -15.97 -12.65 4.05
N ALA A 103 -16.67 -12.19 3.02
CA ALA A 103 -16.41 -10.89 2.40
C ALA A 103 -16.52 -9.73 3.41
N ALA A 104 -17.53 -9.76 4.30
CA ALA A 104 -17.69 -8.72 5.32
C ALA A 104 -16.49 -8.68 6.27
N LYS A 105 -16.07 -9.84 6.78
CA LYS A 105 -14.88 -9.98 7.63
C LYS A 105 -13.63 -9.44 6.93
N GLU A 106 -13.41 -9.85 5.68
CA GLU A 106 -12.21 -9.49 4.91
C GLU A 106 -12.16 -7.99 4.60
N ILE A 107 -13.28 -7.41 4.16
CA ILE A 107 -13.36 -5.97 3.87
C ILE A 107 -13.18 -5.14 5.14
N TRP A 108 -13.82 -5.51 6.26
CA TRP A 108 -13.61 -4.81 7.54
C TRP A 108 -12.18 -4.95 8.06
N GLY A 109 -11.55 -6.11 7.88
CA GLY A 109 -10.14 -6.33 8.19
C GLY A 109 -9.22 -5.47 7.33
N CYS A 110 -9.52 -5.37 6.03
CA CYS A 110 -8.80 -4.53 5.08
C CYS A 110 -8.89 -3.04 5.44
N ARG A 111 -10.10 -2.55 5.77
CA ARG A 111 -10.33 -1.19 6.29
C ARG A 111 -9.46 -0.92 7.53
N LEU A 112 -9.45 -1.83 8.51
CA LEU A 112 -8.65 -1.67 9.72
C LEU A 112 -7.15 -1.63 9.41
N ALA A 113 -6.67 -2.55 8.56
CA ALA A 113 -5.27 -2.63 8.18
C ALA A 113 -4.77 -1.31 7.56
N PHE A 114 -5.52 -0.77 6.60
CA PHE A 114 -5.14 0.47 5.93
C PHE A 114 -5.37 1.71 6.80
N ASP A 115 -6.39 1.75 7.65
CA ASP A 115 -6.56 2.83 8.62
C ASP A 115 -5.36 2.88 9.59
N VAL A 116 -4.94 1.72 10.13
CA VAL A 116 -3.77 1.64 11.01
C VAL A 116 -2.47 2.02 10.28
N ALA A 117 -2.30 1.57 9.03
CA ALA A 117 -1.08 1.82 8.27
C ALA A 117 -0.95 3.28 7.76
N SER A 118 -2.07 3.93 7.46
CA SER A 118 -2.09 5.26 6.84
C SER A 118 -2.29 6.41 7.81
N SER A 119 -2.84 6.16 9.01
CA SER A 119 -3.14 7.18 10.01
C SER A 119 -1.88 7.85 10.60
N ASP A 120 -2.04 9.09 11.07
CA ASP A 120 -1.07 9.78 11.94
C ASP A 120 -1.31 9.52 13.44
N ARG A 121 -2.44 8.92 13.78
CA ARG A 121 -2.82 8.57 15.15
C ARG A 121 -2.18 7.23 15.57
N PRO A 122 -2.00 7.01 16.88
CA PRO A 122 -1.62 5.70 17.38
C PRO A 122 -2.57 4.60 16.91
N ALA A 123 -2.01 3.46 16.48
CA ALA A 123 -2.79 2.31 16.03
C ALA A 123 -3.86 1.86 17.04
N ASN A 124 -3.54 1.96 18.34
CA ASN A 124 -4.49 1.63 19.40
C ASN A 124 -5.75 2.51 19.35
N ASP A 125 -5.63 3.79 19.03
CA ASP A 125 -6.79 4.69 18.98
C ASP A 125 -7.73 4.32 17.84
N ILE A 126 -7.17 3.90 16.70
CA ILE A 126 -7.94 3.36 15.57
C ILE A 126 -8.62 2.05 15.98
N VAL A 127 -7.89 1.14 16.59
CA VAL A 127 -8.43 -0.14 17.07
C VAL A 127 -9.58 0.06 18.06
N GLN A 128 -9.50 1.05 18.96
CA GLN A 128 -10.58 1.36 19.92
C GLN A 128 -11.88 1.81 19.22
N GLU A 129 -11.81 2.45 18.06
CA GLU A 129 -13.02 2.78 17.29
C GLU A 129 -13.73 1.52 16.79
N TYR A 130 -12.97 0.51 16.33
CA TYR A 130 -13.54 -0.77 15.91
C TYR A 130 -14.19 -1.52 17.08
N PHE A 131 -13.62 -1.42 18.29
CA PHE A 131 -14.30 -1.90 19.51
C PHE A 131 -15.64 -1.21 19.74
N GLY A 132 -15.74 0.09 19.42
CA GLY A 132 -16.97 0.87 19.49
C GLY A 132 -18.01 0.48 18.43
N ASP A 133 -17.56 0.19 17.22
CA ASP A 133 -18.39 -0.17 16.06
C ASP A 133 -18.94 -1.60 16.15
N ILE A 134 -18.10 -2.57 16.51
CA ILE A 134 -18.43 -4.00 16.46
C ILE A 134 -18.99 -4.52 17.79
N ARG A 135 -18.42 -4.08 18.92
CA ARG A 135 -18.83 -4.42 20.32
C ARG A 135 -18.86 -5.90 20.70
N ASP A 136 -18.63 -6.81 19.76
CA ASP A 136 -18.52 -8.25 19.94
C ASP A 136 -17.06 -8.69 19.77
N THR A 137 -16.51 -9.34 20.80
CA THR A 137 -15.09 -9.73 20.84
C THR A 137 -14.78 -10.87 19.86
N ASP A 138 -15.72 -11.78 19.62
CA ASP A 138 -15.52 -12.90 18.71
C ASP A 138 -15.47 -12.39 17.26
N HIS A 139 -16.34 -11.44 16.93
CA HIS A 139 -16.32 -10.75 15.65
C HIS A 139 -15.06 -9.90 15.45
N LEU A 140 -14.61 -9.19 16.49
CA LEU A 140 -13.37 -8.42 16.44
C LEU A 140 -12.17 -9.31 16.17
N MET A 141 -12.10 -10.50 16.76
CA MET A 141 -11.03 -11.46 16.48
C MET A 141 -10.97 -11.83 14.99
N LEU A 142 -12.14 -12.01 14.36
CA LEU A 142 -12.21 -12.29 12.92
C LEU A 142 -11.69 -11.12 12.08
N VAL A 143 -12.09 -9.89 12.41
CA VAL A 143 -11.63 -8.68 11.72
C VAL A 143 -10.13 -8.47 11.91
N PHE A 144 -9.61 -8.67 13.11
CA PHE A 144 -8.17 -8.56 13.40
C PHE A 144 -7.35 -9.61 12.65
N ALA A 145 -7.84 -10.86 12.57
CA ALA A 145 -7.18 -11.89 11.79
C ALA A 145 -7.07 -11.50 10.30
N ALA A 146 -8.14 -10.97 9.71
CA ALA A 146 -8.12 -10.49 8.33
C ALA A 146 -7.24 -9.23 8.14
N ALA A 147 -7.19 -8.34 9.15
CA ALA A 147 -6.33 -7.17 9.12
C ALA A 147 -4.83 -7.54 9.17
N ILE A 148 -4.46 -8.53 9.99
CA ILE A 148 -3.08 -9.03 10.05
C ILE A 148 -2.66 -9.60 8.70
N ASP A 149 -3.54 -10.38 8.07
CA ASP A 149 -3.29 -10.95 6.74
C ASP A 149 -3.08 -9.84 5.69
N THR A 150 -3.96 -8.84 5.69
CA THR A 150 -3.83 -7.66 4.82
C THR A 150 -2.53 -6.89 5.08
N LEU A 151 -2.15 -6.67 6.34
CA LEU A 151 -0.90 -6.01 6.69
C LEU A 151 0.31 -6.80 6.20
N ALA A 152 0.32 -8.12 6.37
CA ALA A 152 1.43 -8.96 5.96
C ALA A 152 1.61 -8.96 4.44
N ASP A 153 0.52 -9.16 3.69
CA ASP A 153 0.59 -9.41 2.25
C ASP A 153 0.52 -8.14 1.40
N HIS A 154 -0.24 -7.13 1.83
CA HIS A 154 -0.51 -5.94 1.03
C HIS A 154 0.16 -4.66 1.54
N VAL A 155 0.74 -4.68 2.75
CA VAL A 155 1.44 -3.51 3.31
C VAL A 155 2.93 -3.81 3.52
N ILE A 156 3.27 -4.77 4.39
CA ILE A 156 4.64 -5.01 4.83
C ILE A 156 5.52 -5.50 3.69
N LYS A 157 5.13 -6.56 2.97
CA LYS A 157 5.93 -7.09 1.85
C LYS A 157 6.18 -6.04 0.76
N PRO A 158 5.15 -5.34 0.22
CA PRO A 158 5.38 -4.27 -0.77
C PRO A 158 6.24 -3.12 -0.25
N MET A 159 6.11 -2.75 1.04
CA MET A 159 6.95 -1.71 1.63
C MET A 159 8.41 -2.13 1.71
N LEU A 160 8.69 -3.38 2.08
CA LEU A 160 10.06 -3.92 2.09
C LEU A 160 10.64 -3.96 0.68
N ASP A 161 9.88 -4.41 -0.31
CA ASP A 161 10.31 -4.43 -1.73
C ASP A 161 10.71 -3.02 -2.21
N VAL A 162 9.93 -2.00 -1.84
CA VAL A 162 10.25 -0.60 -2.18
C VAL A 162 11.50 -0.12 -1.44
N VAL A 163 11.65 -0.43 -0.15
CA VAL A 163 12.85 -0.05 0.61
C VAL A 163 14.11 -0.71 0.03
N GLU A 164 14.02 -1.95 -0.42
CA GLU A 164 15.13 -2.70 -1.02
C GLU A 164 15.53 -2.16 -2.40
N GLN A 165 14.57 -1.67 -3.19
CA GLN A 165 14.81 -1.23 -4.57
C GLN A 165 15.00 0.29 -4.72
N ARG A 166 14.35 1.10 -3.87
CA ARG A 166 14.25 2.56 -4.02
C ARG A 166 14.24 3.25 -2.66
N GLY A 167 15.38 3.82 -2.27
CA GLY A 167 15.39 4.80 -1.18
C GLY A 167 14.67 6.09 -1.61
N GLY A 168 13.72 6.57 -0.80
CA GLY A 168 13.08 7.88 -0.99
C GLY A 168 11.71 7.90 -1.69
N ASP A 169 10.89 6.84 -1.58
CA ASP A 169 9.51 6.86 -2.07
C ASP A 169 8.58 7.71 -1.17
N TYR A 170 8.45 9.00 -1.50
CA TYR A 170 7.55 9.92 -0.81
C TYR A 170 6.07 9.69 -1.16
N GLU A 171 5.74 8.89 -2.17
CA GLU A 171 4.33 8.63 -2.52
C GLU A 171 3.74 7.46 -1.75
N MET A 172 4.57 6.57 -1.19
CA MET A 172 4.11 5.37 -0.49
C MET A 172 3.02 5.66 0.57
N ARG A 173 3.23 6.67 1.41
CA ARG A 173 2.23 7.04 2.44
C ARG A 173 0.93 7.58 1.84
N VAL A 174 1.02 8.31 0.73
CA VAL A 174 -0.16 8.81 0.00
C VAL A 174 -0.95 7.64 -0.59
N ARG A 175 -0.25 6.65 -1.17
CA ARG A 175 -0.88 5.42 -1.69
C ARG A 175 -1.54 4.59 -0.59
N LEU A 176 -0.97 4.54 0.62
CA LEU A 176 -1.61 3.87 1.77
C LEU A 176 -2.89 4.60 2.20
N ALA A 177 -2.91 5.94 2.20
CA ALA A 177 -4.12 6.70 2.50
C ALA A 177 -5.20 6.53 1.41
N ASP A 178 -4.80 6.47 0.15
CA ASP A 178 -5.72 6.13 -0.95
C ASP A 178 -6.24 4.68 -0.85
N ALA A 179 -5.40 3.73 -0.45
CA ALA A 179 -5.82 2.36 -0.18
C ALA A 179 -6.87 2.28 0.94
N ALA A 180 -6.70 3.08 2.02
CA ALA A 180 -7.71 3.21 3.07
C ALA A 180 -9.04 3.74 2.50
N ARG A 181 -8.99 4.82 1.71
CA ARG A 181 -10.17 5.37 1.01
C ARG A 181 -10.86 4.30 0.15
N ASN A 182 -10.10 3.57 -0.66
CA ASN A 182 -10.62 2.52 -1.52
C ASN A 182 -11.23 1.36 -0.71
N ALA A 183 -10.64 0.97 0.41
CA ALA A 183 -11.18 -0.05 1.30
C ALA A 183 -12.53 0.37 1.92
N TRP A 184 -12.69 1.65 2.25
CA TRP A 184 -13.95 2.20 2.75
C TRP A 184 -15.00 2.42 1.65
N ALA A 185 -14.59 2.74 0.43
CA ALA A 185 -15.47 2.86 -0.74
C ALA A 185 -15.97 1.49 -1.24
N THR A 186 -15.20 0.42 -1.02
CA THR A 186 -15.55 -0.95 -1.42
C THR A 186 -16.79 -1.45 -0.69
N ARG A 187 -17.80 -1.91 -1.44
CA ARG A 187 -19.09 -2.38 -0.90
C ARG A 187 -19.09 -3.89 -0.71
N ILE A 188 -19.62 -4.37 0.42
CA ILE A 188 -19.60 -5.80 0.76
C ILE A 188 -20.54 -6.61 -0.15
N GLY A 189 -21.61 -6.00 -0.61
CA GLY A 189 -22.54 -6.60 -1.59
C GLY A 189 -21.93 -6.83 -2.98
N GLU A 190 -20.89 -6.09 -3.36
CA GLU A 190 -20.22 -6.21 -4.66
C GLU A 190 -19.13 -7.29 -4.64
N ALA A 191 -18.53 -7.56 -3.48
CA ALA A 191 -17.49 -8.59 -3.31
C ALA A 191 -18.03 -10.02 -3.19
N SER A 192 -19.35 -10.20 -3.26
CA SER A 192 -20.02 -11.50 -3.13
C SER A 192 -20.53 -12.08 -4.47
N ALA A 193 -20.12 -11.48 -5.60
CA ALA A 193 -20.42 -11.92 -6.97
C ALA A 193 -19.20 -12.52 -7.65
#